data_AF-A0A6H1KT95-F1
#
_entry.id   AF-A0A6H1KT95-F1
#
_cell.length_a   1.000
_cell.length_b   1.000
_cell.length_c   1.000
_cell.angle_alpha   90.00
_cell.angle_beta   90.00
_cell.angle_gamma   90.00
#
_symmetry.space_group_name_H-M   'P 1'
#
loop_
_entity.id
_entity.type
_entity.pdbx_description
1 polymer ?
#
loop_
_entity_poly.entity_id
_entity_poly.type
_entity_poly.pdbx_seq_one_letter_code
_entity_poly.pdbx_strand_id
1 'polypeptide(L)'
;MELISLSDGDNSFRVRVLGRRSPGVLHLHDQFDAEVLVTSSFVSGRLAMSLSPSDLENWSRALDLLAAGEDICWRDDDHSPEIRIQPYNEEHETAAVRVEDLGSSCVSVFLPMSLEEGWIDEQRRLLVLVRKEWPSEVLQSSPGVYEWRR
;
A
#
# COMPACT_ATOMS: atom_id res chain seq x y z
N MET A 1 -2.43 -1.31 -11.92
CA MET A 1 -1.05 -0.84 -11.67
C MET A 1 -0.60 -1.35 -10.33
N GLU A 2 0.61 -1.88 -10.20
CA GLU A 2 1.17 -2.28 -8.90
C GLU A 2 1.66 -1.01 -8.17
N LEU A 3 1.23 -0.84 -6.93
CA LEU A 3 1.73 0.18 -6.00
C LEU A 3 2.79 -0.40 -5.06
N ILE A 4 2.54 -1.63 -4.59
CA ILE A 4 3.49 -2.43 -3.81
C ILE A 4 3.60 -3.78 -4.48
N SER A 5 4.83 -4.26 -4.67
CA SER A 5 5.12 -5.59 -5.17
C SER A 5 6.33 -6.17 -4.45
N LEU A 6 6.07 -7.08 -3.52
CA LEU A 6 7.07 -7.83 -2.77
C LEU A 6 6.90 -9.30 -3.11
N SER A 7 7.98 -10.00 -3.44
CA SER A 7 7.97 -11.44 -3.69
C SER A 7 9.35 -12.04 -3.49
N ASP A 8 9.40 -13.26 -2.95
CA ASP A 8 10.63 -14.05 -2.81
C ASP A 8 10.59 -15.37 -3.63
N GLY A 9 9.61 -15.48 -4.52
CA GLY A 9 9.39 -16.65 -5.39
C GLY A 9 8.30 -17.61 -4.88
N ASP A 10 8.13 -17.77 -3.57
CA ASP A 10 7.01 -18.55 -2.99
C ASP A 10 5.94 -17.59 -2.44
N ASN A 11 6.35 -16.69 -1.55
CA ASN A 11 5.47 -15.69 -0.97
C ASN A 11 5.41 -14.46 -1.88
N SER A 12 4.21 -13.86 -1.97
CA SER A 12 4.03 -12.57 -2.59
C SER A 12 2.99 -11.73 -1.84
N PHE A 13 3.32 -10.45 -1.68
CA PHE A 13 2.44 -9.42 -1.18
C PHE A 13 2.37 -8.30 -2.20
N ARG A 14 1.15 -7.97 -2.65
CA ARG A 14 0.93 -6.94 -3.67
C ARG A 14 -0.22 -6.03 -3.29
N VAL A 15 -0.07 -4.76 -3.65
CA VAL A 15 -1.15 -3.78 -3.61
C VAL A 15 -1.32 -3.22 -5.01
N ARG A 16 -2.52 -3.34 -5.56
CA ARG A 16 -2.83 -2.95 -6.94
C ARG A 16 -3.85 -1.83 -6.97
N VAL A 17 -3.56 -0.78 -7.71
CA VAL A 17 -4.53 0.24 -8.11
C VAL A 17 -5.27 -0.26 -9.35
N LEU A 18 -6.58 -0.42 -9.23
CA LEU A 18 -7.49 -0.92 -10.26
C LEU A 18 -8.05 0.21 -11.13
N GLY A 19 -8.20 1.41 -10.56
CA GLY A 19 -8.64 2.59 -11.27
C GLY A 19 -9.10 3.68 -10.31
N ARG A 20 -9.52 4.82 -10.87
CA ARG A 20 -10.10 5.93 -10.10
C ARG A 20 -11.55 5.62 -9.71
N ARG A 21 -11.86 5.73 -8.44
CA ARG A 21 -13.22 5.65 -7.91
C ARG A 21 -13.96 6.94 -8.31
N SER A 22 -15.03 6.84 -9.10
CA SER A 22 -15.78 8.01 -9.60
C SER A 22 -17.24 8.04 -9.18
N PRO A 23 -17.57 8.50 -7.96
CA PRO A 23 -18.87 9.09 -7.67
C PRO A 23 -18.73 10.61 -7.75
N GLY A 24 -19.72 11.32 -8.32
CA GLY A 24 -19.73 12.76 -8.66
C GLY A 24 -19.60 13.77 -7.50
N VAL A 25 -18.73 13.49 -6.52
CA VAL A 25 -18.43 14.23 -5.32
C VAL A 25 -16.92 14.48 -5.28
N LEU A 26 -16.50 15.76 -5.29
CA LEU A 26 -15.11 16.20 -5.46
C LEU A 26 -14.07 15.46 -4.59
N HIS A 27 -14.35 15.22 -3.30
CA HIS A 27 -13.38 14.57 -2.40
C HIS A 27 -13.24 13.05 -2.63
N LEU A 28 -14.23 12.41 -3.28
CA LEU A 28 -14.17 10.99 -3.62
C LEU A 28 -13.62 10.75 -5.03
N HIS A 29 -13.59 11.79 -5.88
CA HIS A 29 -13.04 11.72 -7.24
C HIS A 29 -11.53 11.43 -7.27
N ASP A 30 -10.82 11.70 -6.18
CA ASP A 30 -9.39 11.43 -6.07
C ASP A 30 -9.07 10.13 -5.33
N GLN A 31 -10.09 9.32 -5.00
CA GLN A 31 -9.87 7.98 -4.47
C GLN A 31 -9.63 6.96 -5.59
N PHE A 32 -8.91 5.91 -5.25
CA PHE A 32 -8.62 4.78 -6.11
C PHE A 32 -9.31 3.53 -5.57
N ASP A 33 -9.94 2.78 -6.47
CA ASP A 33 -10.26 1.39 -6.18
C ASP A 33 -8.96 0.58 -6.25
N ALA A 34 -8.69 -0.18 -5.20
CA ALA A 34 -7.47 -0.94 -5.06
C ALA A 34 -7.75 -2.31 -4.45
N GLU A 35 -6.72 -3.16 -4.43
CA GLU A 35 -6.79 -4.45 -3.79
C GLU A 35 -5.44 -4.84 -3.18
N VAL A 36 -5.51 -5.60 -2.10
CA VAL A 36 -4.40 -6.36 -1.53
C VAL A 36 -4.48 -7.79 -2.04
N LEU A 37 -3.36 -8.33 -2.47
CA LEU A 37 -3.20 -9.75 -2.76
C LEU A 37 -2.06 -10.31 -1.93
N VAL A 38 -2.33 -11.44 -1.30
CA VAL A 38 -1.34 -12.27 -0.61
C VAL A 38 -1.38 -13.65 -1.22
N THR A 39 -0.23 -14.17 -1.64
CA THR A 39 -0.13 -15.53 -2.18
C THR A 39 1.06 -16.25 -1.61
N SER A 40 0.91 -17.53 -1.33
CA SER A 40 1.98 -18.51 -1.10
C SER A 40 1.57 -19.87 -1.64
N SER A 41 2.47 -20.84 -1.60
CA SER A 41 2.13 -22.25 -1.86
C SER A 41 1.05 -22.82 -0.94
N PHE A 42 0.80 -22.20 0.22
CA PHE A 42 -0.18 -22.64 1.21
C PHE A 42 -1.51 -21.88 1.16
N VAL A 43 -1.47 -20.55 0.99
CA VAL A 43 -2.66 -19.70 1.07
C VAL A 43 -2.69 -18.64 -0.02
N SER A 44 -3.88 -18.32 -0.51
CA SER A 44 -4.12 -17.17 -1.38
C SER A 44 -5.27 -16.34 -0.81
N GLY A 45 -5.04 -15.05 -0.64
CA GLY A 45 -5.99 -14.07 -0.12
C GLY A 45 -6.08 -12.86 -1.04
N ARG A 46 -7.28 -12.30 -1.15
CA ARG A 46 -7.54 -11.06 -1.88
C ARG A 46 -8.55 -10.23 -1.09
N LEU A 47 -8.26 -8.94 -0.93
CA LEU A 47 -9.13 -7.99 -0.25
C LEU A 47 -9.23 -6.70 -1.06
N ALA A 48 -10.47 -6.27 -1.35
CA ALA A 48 -10.71 -4.98 -1.98
C ALA A 48 -10.54 -3.86 -0.94
N MET A 49 -9.94 -2.76 -1.36
CA MET A 49 -9.74 -1.57 -0.52
C MET A 49 -9.86 -0.30 -1.36
N SER A 50 -9.87 0.85 -0.69
CA SER A 50 -9.73 2.15 -1.34
C SER A 50 -8.50 2.87 -0.85
N LEU A 51 -7.83 3.56 -1.78
CA LEU A 51 -6.69 4.43 -1.50
C LEU A 51 -7.05 5.87 -1.81
N SER A 52 -6.56 6.78 -1.00
CA SER A 52 -6.59 8.22 -1.19
C SER A 52 -5.23 8.72 -1.68
N PRO A 53 -5.11 9.97 -2.18
CA PRO A 53 -3.81 10.54 -2.49
C PRO A 53 -2.90 10.63 -1.25
N SER A 54 -3.49 10.91 -0.08
CA SER A 54 -2.77 10.90 1.20
C SER A 54 -2.20 9.52 1.54
N ASP A 55 -2.87 8.42 1.18
CA ASP A 55 -2.29 7.07 1.36
C ASP A 55 -1.02 6.90 0.52
N LEU A 56 -0.98 7.46 -0.70
CA LEU A 56 0.22 7.42 -1.54
C LEU A 56 1.35 8.30 -0.98
N GLU A 57 1.03 9.40 -0.30
CA GLU A 57 2.01 10.24 0.40
C GLU A 57 2.55 9.55 1.65
N ASN A 58 1.67 8.96 2.45
CA ASN A 58 2.02 8.12 3.59
C ASN A 58 2.89 6.94 3.15
N TRP A 59 2.64 6.36 1.98
CA TRP A 59 3.49 5.29 1.44
C TRP A 59 4.91 5.79 1.16
N SER A 60 5.01 6.97 0.55
CA SER A 60 6.30 7.62 0.28
C SER A 60 7.10 7.80 1.57
N ARG A 61 6.45 8.29 2.64
CA ARG A 61 7.08 8.48 3.95
C ARG A 61 7.47 7.14 4.58
N ALA A 62 6.61 6.12 4.49
CA ALA A 62 6.91 4.79 4.96
C ALA A 62 8.14 4.18 4.26
N LEU A 63 8.31 4.41 2.95
CA LEU A 63 9.50 3.97 2.23
C LEU A 63 10.78 4.64 2.72
N ASP A 64 10.71 5.89 3.17
CA ASP A 64 11.87 6.58 3.75
C ASP A 64 12.24 6.02 5.13
N LEU A 65 11.25 5.64 5.94
CA LEU A 65 11.46 4.96 7.22
C LEU A 65 12.04 3.55 7.01
N LEU A 66 11.49 2.78 6.07
CA LEU A 66 12.03 1.47 5.70
C LEU A 66 13.49 1.57 5.23
N ALA A 67 13.83 2.60 4.46
CA ALA A 67 15.20 2.84 4.02
C ALA A 67 16.15 3.20 5.18
N ALA A 68 15.62 3.76 6.27
CA ALA A 68 16.35 3.99 7.51
C ALA A 68 16.45 2.74 8.40
N GLY A 69 15.85 1.61 7.99
CA GLY A 69 15.80 0.38 8.78
C GLY A 69 14.70 0.38 9.85
N GLU A 70 13.75 1.31 9.78
CA GLU A 70 12.63 1.40 10.71
C GLU A 70 11.41 0.61 10.23
N ASP A 71 10.71 -0.01 11.17
CA ASP A 71 9.42 -0.65 10.94
C ASP A 71 8.37 0.39 10.59
N ILE A 72 7.41 0.01 9.73
CA ILE A 72 6.31 0.90 9.35
C ILE A 72 4.95 0.26 9.56
N CYS A 73 3.95 1.12 9.72
CA CYS A 73 2.54 0.82 9.53
C CYS A 73 1.98 1.81 8.51
N TRP A 74 1.52 1.34 7.36
CA TRP A 74 1.15 2.21 6.24
C TRP A 74 -0.33 2.68 6.29
N ARG A 75 -1.18 2.05 7.10
CA ARG A 75 -2.64 2.32 7.16
C ARG A 75 -3.26 2.14 8.54
N ASP A 76 -2.71 2.79 9.57
CA ASP A 76 -3.22 2.65 10.95
C ASP A 76 -4.47 3.49 11.27
N ASP A 77 -4.90 4.37 10.36
CA ASP A 77 -6.00 5.35 10.54
C ASP A 77 -7.42 4.72 10.52
N ASP A 78 -7.68 3.65 11.27
CA ASP A 78 -8.94 2.87 11.30
C ASP A 78 -9.37 2.26 9.95
N HIS A 79 -8.43 2.22 9.00
CA HIS A 79 -8.66 1.90 7.61
C HIS A 79 -8.21 0.48 7.27
N SER A 80 -9.06 -0.53 7.50
CA SER A 80 -8.75 -1.93 7.12
C SER A 80 -8.56 -2.11 5.59
N PRO A 81 -7.58 -2.91 5.15
CA PRO A 81 -6.58 -3.63 5.95
C PRO A 81 -5.44 -2.73 6.46
N GLU A 82 -4.93 -3.07 7.64
CA GLU A 82 -3.66 -2.54 8.17
C GLU A 82 -2.49 -3.34 7.58
N ILE A 83 -1.43 -2.65 7.17
CA ILE A 83 -0.25 -3.26 6.54
C ILE A 83 0.99 -2.78 7.28
N ARG A 84 1.69 -3.73 7.91
CA ARG A 84 2.99 -3.50 8.56
C ARG A 84 4.10 -4.16 7.76
N ILE A 85 5.22 -3.47 7.64
CA ILE A 85 6.40 -4.00 7.00
C ILE A 85 7.59 -3.75 7.91
N GLN A 86 8.33 -4.82 8.19
CA GLN A 86 9.58 -4.79 8.92
C GLN A 86 10.71 -5.02 7.91
N PRO A 87 11.67 -4.10 7.77
CA PRO A 87 12.79 -4.29 6.85
C PRO A 87 13.70 -5.43 7.30
N TYR A 88 13.72 -5.75 8.61
CA TYR A 88 14.39 -6.91 9.17
C TYR A 88 13.64 -7.44 10.39
N ASN A 89 13.27 -8.72 10.35
CA ASN A 89 12.66 -9.45 11.46
C ASN A 89 13.69 -10.40 12.08
N GLU A 90 13.97 -10.25 13.37
CA GLU A 90 15.02 -11.02 14.06
C GLU A 90 14.73 -12.53 14.15
N GLU A 91 13.45 -12.93 14.22
CA GLU A 91 13.07 -14.34 14.36
C GLU A 91 13.27 -15.12 13.07
N HIS A 92 13.02 -14.48 11.93
CA HIS A 92 13.10 -15.10 10.61
C HIS A 92 14.34 -14.69 9.81
N GLU A 93 15.12 -13.73 10.30
CA GLU A 93 16.32 -13.17 9.64
C GLU A 93 16.04 -12.62 8.22
N THR A 94 14.80 -12.18 7.97
CA THR A 94 14.34 -11.64 6.68
C THR A 94 13.47 -10.41 6.87
N ALA A 95 13.14 -9.70 5.78
CA ALA A 95 12.03 -8.75 5.83
C ALA A 95 10.72 -9.49 6.17
N ALA A 96 9.75 -8.80 6.74
CA ALA A 96 8.46 -9.39 7.06
C ALA A 96 7.30 -8.45 6.74
N VAL A 97 6.22 -9.02 6.21
CA VAL A 97 4.97 -8.32 5.94
C VAL A 97 3.87 -8.90 6.82
N ARG A 98 3.12 -8.03 7.50
CA ARG A 98 1.90 -8.39 8.22
C ARG A 98 0.72 -7.63 7.64
N VAL A 99 -0.35 -8.35 7.32
CA VAL A 99 -1.61 -7.79 6.83
C VAL A 99 -2.71 -8.19 7.79
N GLU A 100 -3.42 -7.21 8.35
CA GLU A 100 -4.48 -7.44 9.32
C GLU A 100 -5.78 -6.79 8.85
N ASP A 101 -6.83 -7.60 8.69
CA ASP A 101 -8.17 -7.17 8.29
C ASP A 101 -9.15 -7.34 9.46
N LEU A 102 -8.83 -6.71 10.60
CA LEU A 102 -9.60 -6.84 11.83
C LEU A 102 -11.02 -6.27 11.74
N GLY A 103 -11.25 -5.29 10.87
CA GLY A 103 -12.56 -4.65 10.69
C GLY A 103 -13.55 -5.44 9.83
N SER A 104 -13.10 -6.48 9.13
CA SER A 104 -13.94 -7.22 8.16
C SER A 104 -13.83 -8.73 8.34
N SER A 105 -12.73 -9.35 7.93
CA SER A 105 -12.59 -10.81 7.99
C SER A 105 -12.02 -11.34 9.31
N CYS A 106 -11.47 -10.45 10.14
CA CYS A 106 -10.68 -10.78 11.33
C CYS A 106 -9.48 -11.69 11.02
N VAL A 107 -8.97 -11.64 9.79
CA VAL A 107 -7.82 -12.43 9.34
C VAL A 107 -6.54 -11.61 9.52
N SER A 108 -5.50 -12.26 10.04
CA SER A 108 -4.13 -11.74 10.07
C SER A 108 -3.24 -12.70 9.30
N VAL A 109 -2.42 -12.17 8.39
CA VAL A 109 -1.43 -12.92 7.62
C VAL A 109 -0.06 -12.34 7.89
N PHE A 110 0.91 -13.22 8.17
CA PHE A 110 2.30 -12.86 8.41
C PHE A 110 3.19 -13.63 7.44
N LEU A 111 4.04 -12.90 6.72
CA LEU A 111 4.91 -13.42 5.66
C LEU A 111 6.35 -12.95 5.91
N PRO A 112 7.24 -13.81 6.42
CA PRO A 112 8.67 -13.57 6.26
C PRO A 112 9.04 -13.74 4.78
N MET A 113 9.82 -12.81 4.24
CA MET A 113 10.12 -12.72 2.82
C MET A 113 11.62 -12.47 2.57
N SER A 114 12.24 -13.36 1.81
CA SER A 114 13.63 -13.20 1.34
C SER A 114 13.70 -12.25 0.15
N LEU A 115 13.56 -10.95 0.40
CA LEU A 115 13.55 -9.92 -0.63
C LEU A 115 14.95 -9.61 -1.16
N GLU A 116 15.04 -9.35 -2.47
CA GLU A 116 16.29 -8.93 -3.11
C GLU A 116 16.76 -7.55 -2.59
N GLU A 117 18.07 -7.31 -2.69
CA GLU A 117 18.64 -5.99 -2.40
C GLU A 117 17.99 -4.92 -3.31
N GLY A 118 17.70 -3.75 -2.75
CA GLY A 118 17.06 -2.66 -3.49
C GLY A 118 15.54 -2.80 -3.66
N TRP A 119 14.88 -3.77 -2.99
CA TRP A 119 13.41 -3.91 -3.04
C TRP A 119 12.67 -2.61 -2.71
N ILE A 120 13.22 -1.76 -1.82
CA ILE A 120 12.67 -0.45 -1.46
C ILE A 120 12.69 0.52 -2.65
N ASP A 121 13.78 0.53 -3.43
CA ASP A 121 13.89 1.40 -4.60
C ASP A 121 12.91 0.98 -5.70
N GLU A 122 12.64 -0.32 -5.83
CA GLU A 122 11.57 -0.79 -6.72
C GLU A 122 10.19 -0.29 -6.25
N GLN A 123 9.92 -0.28 -4.94
CA GLN A 123 8.65 0.28 -4.44
C GLN A 123 8.54 1.79 -4.70
N ARG A 124 9.65 2.53 -4.60
CA ARG A 124 9.71 3.96 -4.98
C ARG A 124 9.41 4.13 -6.47
N ARG A 125 9.95 3.26 -7.32
CA ARG A 125 9.66 3.26 -8.77
C ARG A 125 8.18 3.00 -9.05
N LEU A 126 7.58 2.00 -8.41
CA LEU A 126 6.15 1.69 -8.54
C LEU A 126 5.26 2.86 -8.11
N LEU A 127 5.59 3.51 -6.98
CA LEU A 127 4.88 4.71 -6.53
C LEU A 127 4.94 5.85 -7.57
N VAL A 128 6.11 6.08 -8.18
CA VAL A 128 6.24 7.08 -9.26
C VAL A 128 5.38 6.71 -10.47
N LEU A 129 5.32 5.44 -10.85
CA LEU A 129 4.49 4.97 -11.96
C LEU A 129 2.99 5.18 -11.66
N VAL A 130 2.53 4.80 -10.47
CA VAL A 130 1.12 5.02 -10.05
C VAL A 130 0.77 6.51 -10.09
N ARG A 131 1.63 7.38 -9.55
CA ARG A 131 1.39 8.84 -9.55
C ARG A 131 1.38 9.47 -10.94
N LYS A 132 2.10 8.88 -11.91
CA LYS A 132 2.09 9.33 -13.31
C LYS A 132 0.83 8.91 -14.04
N GLU A 133 0.38 7.69 -13.82
CA GLU A 133 -0.84 7.15 -14.44
C GLU A 133 -2.10 7.79 -13.86
N TRP A 134 -2.09 8.05 -12.56
CA TRP A 134 -3.21 8.59 -11.81
C TRP A 134 -2.81 9.91 -11.12
N PRO A 135 -2.57 10.98 -11.89
CA PRO A 135 -2.27 12.28 -11.30
C PRO A 135 -3.46 12.74 -10.44
N SER A 136 -3.21 13.40 -9.31
CA SER A 136 -4.29 14.03 -8.55
C SER A 136 -5.03 15.03 -9.45
N GLU A 137 -6.35 14.86 -9.53
CA GLU A 137 -7.28 15.71 -10.28
C GLU A 137 -7.93 16.75 -9.37
N VAL A 138 -7.84 16.59 -8.06
CA VAL A 138 -8.46 17.45 -7.07
C VAL A 138 -7.44 17.90 -6.03
N LEU A 139 -7.27 19.20 -5.89
CA LEU A 139 -6.42 19.79 -4.86
C LEU A 139 -7.27 20.20 -3.67
N GLN A 140 -6.82 19.84 -2.46
CA GLN A 140 -7.37 20.43 -1.25
C GLN A 140 -6.68 21.78 -1.00
N SER A 141 -7.37 22.89 -1.29
CA SER A 141 -6.83 24.25 -1.10
C SER A 141 -6.94 24.73 0.36
N SER A 142 -7.84 24.13 1.14
CA SER A 142 -8.06 24.36 2.57
C SER A 142 -8.78 23.15 3.18
N PRO A 143 -8.74 22.93 4.51
CA PRO A 143 -9.43 21.79 5.13
C PRO A 143 -10.91 21.71 4.71
N GLY A 144 -11.28 20.63 4.03
CA GLY A 144 -12.64 20.41 3.51
C GLY A 144 -13.00 21.14 2.21
N VAL A 145 -12.09 21.94 1.63
CA VAL A 145 -12.30 22.68 0.37
C VAL A 145 -11.48 22.03 -0.74
N TYR A 146 -12.18 21.56 -1.77
CA TYR A 146 -11.61 20.77 -2.86
C TYR A 146 -11.90 21.44 -4.20
N GLU A 147 -10.87 21.58 -5.02
CA GLU A 147 -10.96 22.22 -6.34
C GLU A 147 -10.32 21.32 -7.39
N TRP A 148 -10.86 21.34 -8.62
CA TRP A 148 -10.24 20.64 -9.74
C TRP A 148 -8.86 21.25 -10.04
N ARG A 149 -7.88 20.37 -10.21
CA ARG A 149 -6.57 20.72 -10.75
C ARG A 149 -6.76 21.12 -12.21
N ARG A 150 -6.49 22.40 -12.51
CA ARG A 150 -6.49 22.96 -13.86
C ARG A 150 -5.32 22.47 -14.69
#